data_AF-A0A395RTL1-F1
#
_entry.id   AF-A0A395RTL1-F1
#
_cell.length_a   1.000
_cell.length_b   1.000
_cell.length_c   1.000
_cell.angle_alpha   90.00
_cell.angle_beta   90.00
_cell.angle_gamma   90.00
#
_symmetry.space_group_name_H-M   'P 1'
#
loop_
_entity.id
_entity.type
_entity.pdbx_description
1 polymer ?
#
loop_
_entity_poly.entity_id
_entity_poly.type
_entity_poly.pdbx_seq_one_letter_code
_entity_poly.pdbx_strand_id
1 'polypeptide(L)'
;MTSHGIARTARSRTEEQRKQDLVKIDKYRSLEDDIRDKVSAAFISNNNYGLETFQLTSKLLRLNPEYYTIWNARRRCLISGLLSKPSDGLLPLKASQNTSATDIFTASSAALSPSSSTETPLCPSPPTAGKTGTTTESNNDAEVIRAELVFTVPLLLEFPKCYWIWNYRLWTLDRAIERLDVFTACRIWEEELGLVSKMLTKDRRNFHAWSYRRHVVAQLESPLLNGQSLVEPEFQYTTQKIHQDLSNFSAWHNRSQLITRLLDERNADDESRKAFLDQELDFVGDGLNVGPEDQSLWYYHQFLVLNLADSTSSRQIAPNLTVDDRKSYLEREVTSIKDLLEDYPDIKGIYEALTEYTMALAHLDQKPLGPEKQIEVVSWLNHLRKIDPKRDGRWHDLEKQLGLLRS
;
A
#
# COMPACT_ATOMS: atom_id res chain seq x y z
N MET A 1 -19.65 -4.43 -15.25
CA MET A 1 -18.91 -3.89 -14.08
C MET A 1 -19.83 -3.98 -12.88
N THR A 2 -19.51 -4.83 -11.93
CA THR A 2 -20.29 -5.10 -10.71
C THR A 2 -20.21 -3.90 -9.77
N SER A 3 -21.28 -3.11 -9.63
CA SER A 3 -21.35 -2.08 -8.60
C SER A 3 -21.44 -2.75 -7.21
N HIS A 4 -20.48 -2.48 -6.34
CA HIS A 4 -20.54 -2.94 -4.95
C HIS A 4 -21.66 -2.22 -4.19
N GLY A 5 -22.38 -2.94 -3.33
CA GLY A 5 -23.43 -2.37 -2.46
C GLY A 5 -24.88 -2.54 -2.96
N ILE A 6 -25.14 -3.30 -4.02
CA ILE A 6 -26.53 -3.65 -4.39
C ILE A 6 -27.11 -4.55 -3.29
N ALA A 7 -28.12 -4.05 -2.57
CA ALA A 7 -28.91 -4.86 -1.65
C ALA A 7 -29.46 -6.08 -2.41
N ARG A 8 -29.21 -7.29 -1.89
CA ARG A 8 -29.61 -8.56 -2.54
C ARG A 8 -31.12 -8.78 -2.65
N THR A 9 -31.93 -7.85 -2.15
CA THR A 9 -33.38 -7.86 -2.34
C THR A 9 -33.73 -7.21 -3.67
N ALA A 10 -34.51 -7.91 -4.49
CA ALA A 10 -35.16 -7.34 -5.66
C ALA A 10 -36.12 -6.24 -5.19
N ARG A 11 -35.62 -5.00 -5.06
CA ARG A 11 -36.48 -3.84 -4.81
C ARG A 11 -37.31 -3.63 -6.07
N SER A 12 -38.59 -4.00 -6.02
CA SER A 12 -39.56 -3.60 -7.03
C SER A 12 -39.62 -2.06 -7.03
N ARG A 13 -39.00 -1.43 -8.03
CA ARG A 13 -39.07 0.03 -8.18
C ARG A 13 -40.52 0.42 -8.38
N THR A 14 -40.98 1.45 -7.67
CA THR A 14 -42.30 2.03 -7.92
C THR A 14 -42.35 2.64 -9.32
N GLU A 15 -43.54 2.83 -9.87
CA GLU A 15 -43.69 3.46 -11.19
C GLU A 15 -43.10 4.88 -11.21
N GLU A 16 -43.23 5.61 -10.11
CA GLU A 16 -42.61 6.92 -9.93
C GLU A 16 -41.08 6.85 -9.93
N GLN A 17 -40.47 5.89 -9.22
CA GLN A 17 -39.02 5.67 -9.25
C GLN A 17 -38.52 5.29 -10.65
N ARG A 18 -39.29 4.49 -11.40
CA ARG A 18 -38.96 4.14 -12.78
C ARG A 18 -38.96 5.36 -13.68
N LYS A 19 -39.98 6.22 -13.59
CA LYS A 19 -40.03 7.49 -14.36
C LYS A 19 -38.86 8.40 -14.02
N GLN A 20 -38.52 8.53 -12.74
CA GLN A 20 -37.35 9.31 -12.30
C GLN A 20 -36.03 8.73 -12.83
N ASP A 21 -35.88 7.40 -12.83
CA ASP A 21 -34.71 6.73 -13.39
C ASP A 21 -34.60 6.95 -14.91
N LEU A 22 -35.72 6.87 -15.65
CA LEU A 22 -35.74 7.14 -17.10
C LEU A 22 -35.28 8.56 -17.41
N VAL A 23 -35.80 9.56 -16.69
CA VAL A 23 -35.38 10.97 -16.86
C VAL A 23 -33.88 11.13 -16.58
N LYS A 24 -33.35 10.45 -15.55
CA LYS A 24 -31.90 10.46 -15.27
C LYS A 24 -31.08 9.80 -16.38
N ILE A 25 -31.56 8.68 -16.92
CA ILE A 25 -30.91 7.96 -18.01
C ILE A 25 -30.87 8.84 -19.27
N ASP A 26 -31.99 9.46 -19.64
CA ASP A 26 -32.05 10.32 -20.84
C ASP A 26 -31.13 11.52 -20.71
N LYS A 27 -31.09 12.16 -19.53
CA LYS A 27 -30.15 13.24 -19.23
C LYS A 27 -28.69 12.78 -19.31
N TYR A 28 -28.38 11.58 -18.81
CA TYR A 28 -27.04 11.01 -18.88
C TYR A 28 -26.61 10.71 -20.32
N ARG A 29 -27.51 10.11 -21.11
CA ARG A 29 -27.26 9.77 -22.53
C ARG A 29 -27.05 11.01 -23.38
N SER A 30 -27.91 12.03 -23.22
CA SER A 30 -27.74 13.30 -23.91
C SER A 30 -26.39 13.94 -23.60
N LEU A 31 -25.95 13.91 -22.33
CA LEU A 31 -24.63 14.41 -21.94
C LEU A 31 -23.48 13.59 -22.54
N GLU A 32 -23.63 12.26 -22.62
CA GLU A 32 -22.65 11.39 -23.25
C GLU A 32 -22.53 11.66 -24.75
N ASP A 33 -23.66 11.79 -25.45
CA ASP A 33 -23.73 12.06 -26.89
C ASP A 33 -23.10 13.43 -27.21
N ASP A 34 -23.42 14.48 -26.42
CA ASP A 34 -22.80 15.80 -26.57
C ASP A 34 -21.27 15.76 -26.46
N ILE A 35 -20.74 14.98 -25.51
CA ILE A 35 -19.29 14.81 -25.34
C ILE A 35 -18.72 14.04 -26.52
N ARG A 36 -19.38 12.95 -26.96
CA ARG A 36 -18.91 12.12 -28.07
C ARG A 36 -18.83 12.92 -29.37
N ASP A 37 -19.85 13.73 -29.66
CA ASP A 37 -19.91 14.57 -30.85
C ASP A 37 -18.79 15.62 -30.84
N LYS A 38 -18.57 16.28 -29.70
CA LYS A 38 -17.49 17.27 -29.56
C LYS A 38 -16.10 16.64 -29.59
N VAL A 39 -15.90 15.46 -29.01
CA VAL A 39 -14.64 14.72 -29.08
C VAL A 39 -14.34 14.30 -30.52
N SER A 40 -15.37 13.85 -31.26
CA SER A 40 -15.26 13.47 -32.66
C SER A 40 -14.93 14.69 -33.54
N ALA A 41 -15.60 15.81 -33.31
CA ALA A 41 -15.31 17.08 -34.00
C ALA A 41 -13.89 17.59 -33.70
N ALA A 42 -13.45 17.52 -32.43
CA ALA A 42 -12.09 17.93 -32.03
C ALA A 42 -11.00 17.08 -32.69
N PHE A 43 -11.25 15.77 -32.86
CA PHE A 43 -10.33 14.89 -33.59
C PHE A 43 -10.17 15.30 -35.05
N ILE A 44 -11.26 15.75 -35.70
CA ILE A 44 -11.26 16.23 -37.08
C ILE A 44 -10.58 17.61 -37.20
N SER A 45 -10.68 18.46 -36.18
CA SER A 45 -10.14 19.83 -36.15
C SER A 45 -8.74 19.93 -35.52
N ASN A 46 -7.85 18.97 -35.82
CA ASN A 46 -6.45 18.96 -35.34
C ASN A 46 -6.32 18.93 -33.80
N ASN A 47 -7.15 18.12 -33.13
CA ASN A 47 -7.15 17.94 -31.67
C ASN A 47 -7.40 19.22 -30.85
N ASN A 48 -8.18 20.18 -31.36
CA ASN A 48 -8.61 21.32 -30.56
C ASN A 48 -9.81 20.95 -29.66
N TYR A 49 -9.51 20.42 -28.48
CA TYR A 49 -10.53 20.12 -27.48
C TYR A 49 -10.88 21.41 -26.70
N GLY A 50 -12.00 22.04 -27.04
CA GLY A 50 -12.44 23.31 -26.44
C GLY A 50 -12.83 23.22 -24.96
N LEU A 51 -12.91 24.39 -24.30
CA LEU A 51 -13.32 24.55 -22.88
C LEU A 51 -14.69 23.94 -22.59
N GLU A 52 -15.60 23.98 -23.56
CA GLU A 52 -16.93 23.39 -23.43
C GLU A 52 -16.87 21.87 -23.25
N THR A 53 -16.07 21.17 -24.07
CA THR A 53 -15.84 19.73 -23.94
C THR A 53 -15.31 19.39 -22.56
N PHE A 54 -14.33 20.16 -22.07
CA PHE A 54 -13.78 20.00 -20.73
C PHE A 54 -14.85 20.15 -19.63
N GLN A 55 -15.70 21.18 -19.71
CA GLN A 55 -16.80 21.38 -18.76
C GLN A 55 -17.83 20.24 -18.78
N LEU A 56 -18.13 19.69 -19.96
CA LEU A 56 -19.03 18.53 -20.08
C LEU A 56 -18.42 17.29 -19.42
N THR A 57 -17.10 17.05 -19.54
CA THR A 57 -16.44 15.95 -18.81
C THR A 57 -16.61 16.11 -17.30
N SER A 58 -16.49 17.33 -16.75
CA SER A 58 -16.71 17.58 -15.33
C SER A 58 -18.12 17.20 -14.87
N LYS A 59 -19.14 17.49 -15.69
CA LYS A 59 -20.54 17.14 -15.40
C LYS A 59 -20.73 15.63 -15.40
N LEU A 60 -20.20 14.94 -16.41
CA LEU A 60 -20.41 13.50 -16.54
C LEU A 60 -19.63 12.72 -15.46
N LEU A 61 -18.38 13.09 -15.16
CA LEU A 61 -17.58 12.41 -14.15
C LEU A 61 -18.13 12.54 -12.73
N ARG A 62 -18.85 13.63 -12.42
CA ARG A 62 -19.62 13.74 -11.16
C ARG A 62 -20.80 12.78 -11.09
N LEU A 63 -21.33 12.33 -12.24
CA LEU A 63 -22.41 11.35 -12.30
C LEU A 63 -21.87 9.91 -12.33
N ASN A 64 -20.78 9.67 -13.06
CA ASN A 64 -20.18 8.36 -13.22
C ASN A 64 -18.65 8.45 -13.43
N PRO A 65 -17.86 8.42 -12.36
CA PRO A 65 -16.40 8.45 -12.48
C PRO A 65 -15.80 7.10 -12.94
N GLU A 66 -16.58 6.03 -13.07
CA GLU A 66 -16.09 4.75 -13.61
C GLU A 66 -15.95 4.77 -15.13
N TYR A 67 -16.50 5.80 -15.81
CA TYR A 67 -16.45 5.89 -17.26
C TYR A 67 -15.09 6.40 -17.76
N TYR A 68 -14.15 5.47 -17.92
CA TYR A 68 -12.75 5.75 -18.28
C TYR A 68 -12.55 6.58 -19.55
N THR A 69 -13.42 6.43 -20.56
CA THR A 69 -13.35 7.21 -21.81
C THR A 69 -13.45 8.71 -21.55
N ILE A 70 -14.25 9.11 -20.55
CA ILE A 70 -14.45 10.52 -20.21
C ILE A 70 -13.22 11.10 -19.50
N TRP A 71 -12.53 10.30 -18.67
CA TRP A 71 -11.22 10.69 -18.13
C TRP A 71 -10.19 10.90 -19.24
N ASN A 72 -10.19 10.04 -20.26
CA ASN A 72 -9.30 10.19 -21.41
C ASN A 72 -9.62 11.44 -22.24
N ALA A 73 -10.91 11.73 -22.46
CA ALA A 73 -11.32 12.98 -23.10
C ALA A 73 -10.86 14.20 -22.30
N ARG A 74 -11.00 14.16 -20.97
CA ARG A 74 -10.54 15.22 -20.07
C ARG A 74 -9.03 15.45 -20.14
N ARG A 75 -8.22 14.38 -20.13
CA ARG A 75 -6.76 14.46 -20.32
C ARG A 75 -6.40 15.13 -21.64
N ARG A 76 -7.09 14.79 -22.73
CA ARG A 76 -6.87 15.40 -24.04
C ARG A 76 -7.18 16.89 -24.05
N CYS A 77 -8.28 17.32 -23.41
CA CYS A 77 -8.57 18.74 -23.20
C CYS A 77 -7.44 19.50 -22.49
N LEU A 78 -6.84 18.89 -21.46
CA LEU A 78 -5.73 19.49 -20.75
C LEU A 78 -4.48 19.56 -21.62
N ILE A 79 -4.10 18.45 -22.28
CA ILE A 79 -2.90 18.39 -23.11
C ILE A 79 -2.98 19.34 -24.32
N SER A 80 -4.13 19.42 -25.00
CA SER A 80 -4.25 20.25 -26.20
C SER A 80 -4.51 21.73 -25.91
N GLY A 81 -4.95 22.05 -24.69
CA GLY A 81 -5.40 23.39 -24.32
C GLY A 81 -4.65 23.94 -23.12
N LEU A 82 -5.14 23.60 -21.92
CA LEU A 82 -4.71 24.25 -20.67
C LEU A 82 -3.23 23.99 -20.30
N LEU A 83 -2.60 22.97 -20.88
CA LEU A 83 -1.19 22.57 -20.69
C LEU A 83 -0.43 22.42 -22.03
N SER A 84 -0.83 23.14 -23.08
CA SER A 84 -0.42 22.82 -24.47
C SER A 84 1.00 23.21 -24.88
N LYS A 85 1.70 24.07 -24.13
CA LYS A 85 3.07 24.48 -24.48
C LYS A 85 4.07 23.78 -23.56
N PRO A 86 5.05 23.01 -24.04
CA PRO A 86 6.14 22.54 -23.19
C PRO A 86 6.88 23.75 -22.59
N SER A 87 7.20 23.71 -21.30
CA SER A 87 8.28 24.54 -20.77
C SER A 87 9.56 24.01 -21.42
N ASP A 88 10.32 24.85 -22.12
CA ASP A 88 11.60 24.47 -22.73
C ASP A 88 12.59 24.12 -21.61
N GLY A 89 12.60 22.85 -21.17
CA GLY A 89 13.49 22.40 -20.11
C GLY A 89 13.31 20.92 -19.75
N LEU A 90 14.34 20.13 -20.07
CA LEU A 90 14.57 18.71 -19.76
C LEU A 90 13.81 17.66 -20.59
N LEU A 91 14.51 17.17 -21.63
CA LEU A 91 14.25 15.88 -22.27
C LEU A 91 14.47 14.73 -21.27
N PRO A 92 13.67 13.65 -21.32
CA PRO A 92 13.94 12.45 -20.53
C PRO A 92 15.12 11.67 -21.13
N LEU A 93 16.21 11.53 -20.37
CA LEU A 93 17.30 10.62 -20.72
C LEU A 93 16.78 9.18 -20.67
N LYS A 94 16.79 8.51 -21.82
CA LYS A 94 16.62 7.07 -21.95
C LYS A 94 17.65 6.35 -21.09
N ALA A 95 17.18 5.36 -20.33
CA ALA A 95 18.02 4.42 -19.60
C ALA A 95 18.93 3.64 -20.58
N SER A 96 20.22 3.57 -20.26
CA SER A 96 21.14 2.57 -20.80
C SER A 96 22.07 2.09 -19.68
N GLN A 97 22.32 0.78 -19.68
CA GLN A 97 22.98 -0.01 -18.65
C GLN A 97 24.53 0.08 -18.69
N ASN A 98 25.13 -0.20 -17.52
CA ASN A 98 26.53 -0.58 -17.22
C ASN A 98 27.57 0.57 -17.36
N THR A 99 28.54 0.80 -16.47
CA THR A 99 29.47 -0.09 -15.73
C THR A 99 30.04 0.56 -14.44
N SER A 100 30.67 -0.29 -13.62
CA SER A 100 31.36 -0.14 -12.32
C SER A 100 32.44 0.95 -12.14
N ALA A 101 32.64 1.37 -10.88
CA ALA A 101 33.91 1.54 -10.11
C ALA A 101 33.77 2.67 -9.06
N THR A 102 33.75 2.34 -7.76
CA THR A 102 34.81 2.61 -6.74
C THR A 102 35.22 4.07 -6.55
N ASP A 103 34.86 4.69 -5.41
CA ASP A 103 35.80 4.99 -4.31
C ASP A 103 35.19 5.87 -3.19
N ILE A 104 35.33 5.35 -1.97
CA ILE A 104 35.75 5.99 -0.70
C ILE A 104 35.19 7.39 -0.37
N PHE A 105 34.34 7.49 0.67
CA PHE A 105 34.51 8.52 1.71
C PHE A 105 33.97 8.09 3.07
N THR A 106 34.73 8.51 4.08
CA THR A 106 34.79 8.09 5.48
C THR A 106 33.62 8.57 6.33
N ALA A 107 33.23 7.75 7.31
CA ALA A 107 32.19 7.98 8.30
C ALA A 107 32.49 9.14 9.27
N SER A 108 31.42 9.73 9.82
CA SER A 108 31.43 10.20 11.22
C SER A 108 30.02 10.08 11.81
N SER A 109 29.98 9.31 12.89
CA SER A 109 28.85 8.93 13.73
C SER A 109 28.51 10.00 14.76
N ALA A 110 27.22 10.28 14.95
CA ALA A 110 26.71 10.82 16.21
C ALA A 110 25.24 10.39 16.42
N ALA A 111 25.03 9.60 17.46
CA ALA A 111 23.73 9.13 17.94
C ALA A 111 22.94 10.27 18.59
N LEU A 112 21.63 10.37 18.34
CA LEU A 112 20.70 11.10 19.21
C LEU A 112 19.30 10.45 19.21
N SER A 113 18.84 10.19 20.43
CA SER A 113 17.49 9.76 20.83
C SER A 113 16.43 10.86 20.63
N PRO A 114 15.11 10.54 20.70
CA PRO A 114 14.09 11.32 20.02
C PRO A 114 13.41 12.38 20.91
N SER A 115 13.10 13.54 20.32
CA SER A 115 12.03 14.40 20.83
C SER A 115 11.32 15.16 19.70
N SER A 116 10.00 14.96 19.63
CA SER A 116 8.94 15.91 19.29
C SER A 116 9.19 17.01 18.24
N SER A 117 8.47 16.85 17.13
CA SER A 117 7.69 17.90 16.46
C SER A 117 8.48 19.07 15.85
N THR A 118 9.19 18.81 14.76
CA THR A 118 9.35 19.82 13.71
C THR A 118 9.38 19.05 12.39
N GLU A 119 8.33 19.17 11.58
CA GLU A 119 8.33 18.63 10.22
C GLU A 119 9.39 19.42 9.44
N THR A 120 10.60 18.86 9.32
CA THR A 120 11.57 19.31 8.34
C THR A 120 10.95 19.12 6.96
N PRO A 121 10.86 20.15 6.10
CA PRO A 121 10.35 19.98 4.75
C PRO A 121 11.14 18.90 4.02
N LEU A 122 10.46 17.92 3.41
CA LEU A 122 11.13 16.87 2.63
C LEU A 122 11.71 17.45 1.33
N CYS A 123 11.13 18.54 0.81
CA CYS A 123 11.57 19.23 -0.40
C CYS A 123 12.81 20.12 -0.18
N PRO A 124 13.65 20.28 -1.22
CA PRO A 124 14.77 21.21 -1.22
C PRO A 124 14.37 22.67 -0.90
N SER A 125 15.32 23.49 -0.48
CA SER A 125 15.11 24.94 -0.33
C SER A 125 14.72 25.59 -1.68
N PRO A 126 13.88 26.65 -1.68
CA PRO A 126 13.51 27.34 -2.91
C PRO A 126 14.75 27.92 -3.62
N PRO A 127 14.80 27.93 -4.96
CA PRO A 127 15.93 28.47 -5.69
C PRO A 127 16.11 29.98 -5.39
N THR A 128 17.36 30.40 -5.18
CA THR A 128 17.71 31.81 -4.98
C THR A 128 17.33 32.61 -6.23
N ALA A 129 16.52 33.66 -6.06
CA ALA A 129 15.89 34.38 -7.16
C ALA A 129 16.89 35.01 -8.15
N GLY A 130 17.12 34.34 -9.28
CA GLY A 130 17.68 34.91 -10.50
C GLY A 130 16.58 35.07 -11.55
N LYS A 131 16.28 36.31 -11.95
CA LYS A 131 15.27 36.65 -12.98
C LYS A 131 15.69 36.16 -14.36
N THR A 132 14.78 35.50 -15.09
CA THR A 132 14.35 35.86 -16.46
C THR A 132 13.16 35.00 -16.96
N GLY A 133 12.11 35.64 -17.47
CA GLY A 133 11.22 35.12 -18.54
C GLY A 133 10.16 34.04 -18.26
N THR A 134 10.41 33.04 -17.41
CA THR A 134 9.61 31.78 -17.40
C THR A 134 8.53 31.70 -16.31
N THR A 135 8.44 32.71 -15.43
CA THR A 135 7.63 32.66 -14.19
C THR A 135 6.11 32.72 -14.40
N THR A 136 5.61 33.40 -15.45
CA THR A 136 4.16 33.55 -15.67
C THR A 136 3.49 32.28 -16.20
N GLU A 137 4.16 31.51 -17.06
CA GLU A 137 3.61 30.26 -17.61
C GLU A 137 3.68 29.12 -16.59
N SER A 138 4.78 28.98 -15.84
CA SER A 138 4.92 28.02 -14.73
C SER A 138 3.86 28.24 -13.63
N ASN A 139 3.55 29.50 -13.30
CA ASN A 139 2.50 29.83 -12.32
C ASN A 139 1.11 29.38 -12.80
N ASN A 140 0.78 29.59 -14.08
CA ASN A 140 -0.50 29.17 -14.65
C ASN A 140 -0.64 27.63 -14.69
N ASP A 141 0.42 26.92 -15.08
CA ASP A 141 0.40 25.45 -15.08
C ASP A 141 0.20 24.88 -13.67
N ALA A 142 0.85 25.48 -12.67
CA ALA A 142 0.70 25.07 -11.28
C ALA A 142 -0.73 25.29 -10.77
N GLU A 143 -1.40 26.38 -11.19
CA GLU A 143 -2.82 26.63 -10.89
C GLU A 143 -3.74 25.59 -11.54
N VAL A 144 -3.53 25.28 -12.82
CA VAL A 144 -4.32 24.26 -13.55
C VAL A 144 -4.16 22.88 -12.90
N ILE A 145 -2.93 22.48 -12.59
CA ILE A 145 -2.63 21.18 -11.95
C ILE A 145 -3.30 21.10 -10.58
N ARG A 146 -3.15 22.13 -9.73
CA ARG A 146 -3.81 22.17 -8.42
C ARG A 146 -5.34 22.13 -8.54
N ALA A 147 -5.92 22.87 -9.50
CA ALA A 147 -7.36 22.84 -9.75
C ALA A 147 -7.85 21.43 -10.12
N GLU A 148 -7.08 20.69 -10.92
CA GLU A 148 -7.41 19.31 -11.28
C GLU A 148 -7.25 18.32 -10.11
N LEU A 149 -6.23 18.50 -9.27
CA LEU A 149 -6.12 17.73 -8.04
C LEU A 149 -7.31 18.01 -7.12
N VAL A 150 -7.70 19.28 -6.94
CA VAL A 150 -8.88 19.66 -6.15
C VAL A 150 -10.17 19.10 -6.74
N PHE A 151 -10.32 19.07 -8.08
CA PHE A 151 -11.48 18.49 -8.76
C PHE A 151 -11.71 17.02 -8.39
N THR A 152 -10.64 16.23 -8.23
CA THR A 152 -10.76 14.80 -7.89
C THR A 152 -11.12 14.54 -6.42
N VAL A 153 -10.91 15.49 -5.50
CA VAL A 153 -11.16 15.30 -4.06
C VAL A 153 -12.61 14.91 -3.75
N PRO A 154 -13.65 15.65 -4.17
CA PRO A 154 -15.04 15.25 -3.91
C PRO A 154 -15.37 13.89 -4.54
N LEU A 155 -14.80 13.58 -5.71
CA LEU A 155 -15.00 12.28 -6.36
C LEU A 155 -14.38 11.14 -5.56
N LEU A 156 -13.17 11.31 -5.00
CA LEU A 156 -12.54 10.33 -4.12
C LEU A 156 -13.33 10.12 -2.83
N LEU A 157 -13.92 11.18 -2.26
CA LEU A 157 -14.71 11.08 -1.03
C LEU A 157 -15.99 10.26 -1.23
N GLU A 158 -16.61 10.37 -2.41
CA GLU A 158 -17.83 9.66 -2.79
C GLU A 158 -17.54 8.26 -3.36
N PHE A 159 -16.51 8.12 -4.20
CA PHE A 159 -16.13 6.89 -4.90
C PHE A 159 -14.67 6.49 -4.59
N PRO A 160 -14.31 6.20 -3.32
CA PRO A 160 -12.93 5.98 -2.88
C PRO A 160 -12.24 4.75 -3.48
N LYS A 161 -13.01 3.88 -4.15
CA LYS A 161 -12.54 2.63 -4.78
C LYS A 161 -12.62 2.66 -6.31
N CYS A 162 -12.92 3.83 -6.90
CA CYS A 162 -12.89 3.97 -8.36
C CYS A 162 -11.44 4.09 -8.82
N TYR A 163 -10.98 3.09 -9.58
CA TYR A 163 -9.62 3.03 -10.13
C TYR A 163 -9.27 4.28 -10.95
N TRP A 164 -10.20 4.77 -11.76
CA TRP A 164 -9.94 5.84 -12.71
C TRP A 164 -9.70 7.20 -12.06
N ILE A 165 -10.24 7.45 -10.88
CA ILE A 165 -9.94 8.68 -10.13
C ILE A 165 -8.48 8.65 -9.66
N TRP A 166 -8.04 7.55 -9.05
CA TRP A 166 -6.66 7.38 -8.60
C TRP A 166 -5.67 7.44 -9.79
N ASN A 167 -6.00 6.77 -10.90
CA ASN A 167 -5.20 6.78 -12.11
C ASN A 167 -5.12 8.18 -12.76
N TYR A 168 -6.23 8.93 -12.78
CA TYR A 168 -6.22 10.31 -13.26
C TYR A 168 -5.39 11.21 -12.36
N ARG A 169 -5.51 11.06 -11.03
CA ARG A 169 -4.76 11.84 -10.07
C ARG A 169 -3.24 11.65 -10.21
N LEU A 170 -2.78 10.40 -10.34
CA LEU A 170 -1.36 10.11 -10.65
C LEU A 170 -0.91 10.77 -11.95
N TRP A 171 -1.69 10.63 -13.01
CA TRP A 171 -1.39 11.29 -14.28
C TRP A 171 -1.28 12.82 -14.14
N THR A 172 -2.12 13.46 -13.32
CA THR A 172 -2.04 14.90 -13.05
C THR A 172 -0.77 15.27 -12.28
N LEU A 173 -0.35 14.43 -11.33
CA LEU A 173 0.90 14.61 -10.59
C LEU A 173 2.15 14.44 -11.47
N ASP A 174 2.11 13.52 -12.44
CA ASP A 174 3.19 13.40 -13.44
C ASP A 174 3.35 14.69 -14.24
N ARG A 175 2.25 15.38 -14.56
CA ARG A 175 2.32 16.70 -15.22
C ARG A 175 2.98 17.75 -14.33
N ALA A 176 2.91 17.63 -13.01
CA ALA A 176 3.62 18.53 -12.11
C ALA A 176 5.14 18.38 -12.26
N ILE A 177 5.64 17.14 -12.37
CA ILE A 177 7.06 16.86 -12.59
C ILE A 177 7.53 17.35 -13.96
N GLU A 178 6.71 17.12 -14.99
CA GLU A 178 7.09 17.48 -16.37
C GLU A 178 7.05 18.98 -16.66
N ARG A 179 6.30 19.76 -15.89
CA ARG A 179 5.96 21.15 -16.26
C ARG A 179 6.36 22.20 -15.25
N LEU A 180 6.57 21.82 -13.99
CA LEU A 180 6.91 22.75 -12.92
C LEU A 180 8.36 22.57 -12.51
N ASP A 181 8.90 23.57 -11.82
CA ASP A 181 10.20 23.42 -11.17
C ASP A 181 10.13 22.35 -10.06
N VAL A 182 11.29 21.72 -9.79
CA VAL A 182 11.40 20.59 -8.85
C VAL A 182 10.85 20.94 -7.47
N PHE A 183 11.05 22.17 -6.98
CA PHE A 183 10.55 22.59 -5.68
C PHE A 183 9.03 22.62 -5.64
N THR A 184 8.40 23.25 -6.63
CA THR A 184 6.93 23.32 -6.72
C THR A 184 6.32 21.94 -6.95
N ALA A 185 6.90 21.12 -7.83
CA ALA A 185 6.44 19.76 -8.08
C ALA A 185 6.51 18.90 -6.82
N CYS A 186 7.66 18.90 -6.13
CA CYS A 186 7.85 18.17 -4.88
C CYS A 186 6.81 18.58 -3.83
N ARG A 187 6.55 19.88 -3.69
CA ARG A 187 5.55 20.41 -2.74
C ARG A 187 4.14 19.87 -3.00
N ILE A 188 3.75 19.77 -4.27
CA ILE A 188 2.47 19.18 -4.69
C ILE A 188 2.42 17.68 -4.36
N TRP A 189 3.49 16.93 -4.64
CA TRP A 189 3.55 15.50 -4.29
C TRP A 189 3.54 15.25 -2.77
N GLU A 190 4.16 16.11 -1.97
CA GLU A 190 4.12 15.99 -0.51
C GLU A 190 2.70 16.16 0.06
N GLU A 191 1.88 17.06 -0.49
CA GLU A 191 0.49 17.27 -0.07
C GLU A 191 -0.36 15.98 -0.20
N GLU A 192 0.03 15.09 -1.12
CA GLU A 192 -0.64 13.81 -1.34
C GLU A 192 -0.51 12.85 -0.16
N LEU A 193 0.58 12.94 0.62
CA LEU A 193 0.71 12.18 1.86
C LEU A 193 -0.39 12.56 2.87
N GLY A 194 -0.76 13.84 2.91
CA GLY A 194 -1.86 14.34 3.73
C GLY A 194 -3.23 13.87 3.24
N LEU A 195 -3.48 13.90 1.93
CA LEU A 195 -4.71 13.36 1.33
C LEU A 195 -4.86 11.87 1.63
N VAL A 196 -3.85 11.07 1.30
CA VAL A 196 -3.94 9.61 1.43
C VAL A 196 -4.08 9.20 2.89
N SER A 197 -3.47 9.95 3.82
CA SER A 197 -3.66 9.72 5.25
C SER A 197 -5.11 9.93 5.68
N LYS A 198 -5.78 11.00 5.20
CA LYS A 198 -7.21 11.23 5.44
C LYS A 198 -8.08 10.11 4.84
N MET A 199 -7.75 9.65 3.63
CA MET A 199 -8.46 8.55 2.98
C MET A 199 -8.34 7.23 3.77
N LEU A 200 -7.15 6.93 4.29
CA LEU A 200 -6.90 5.76 5.14
C LEU A 200 -7.49 5.90 6.55
N THR A 201 -7.70 7.10 7.05
CA THR A 201 -8.48 7.29 8.29
C THR A 201 -9.96 6.95 8.07
N LYS A 202 -10.51 7.24 6.87
CA LYS A 202 -11.91 6.91 6.52
C LYS A 202 -12.12 5.42 6.22
N ASP A 203 -11.22 4.82 5.45
CA ASP A 203 -11.20 3.37 5.18
C ASP A 203 -9.76 2.86 5.24
N ARG A 204 -9.38 2.37 6.43
CA ARG A 204 -8.03 1.89 6.73
C ARG A 204 -7.59 0.69 5.88
N ARG A 205 -8.54 -0.04 5.29
CA ARG A 205 -8.30 -1.21 4.43
C ARG A 205 -8.46 -0.88 2.94
N ASN A 206 -8.54 0.40 2.58
CA ASN A 206 -8.62 0.80 1.18
C ASN A 206 -7.28 0.51 0.48
N PHE A 207 -7.25 -0.58 -0.27
CA PHE A 207 -6.04 -1.01 -0.99
C PHE A 207 -5.59 -0.01 -2.07
N HIS A 208 -6.52 0.76 -2.67
CA HIS A 208 -6.16 1.80 -3.63
C HIS A 208 -5.40 2.92 -2.93
N ALA A 209 -5.85 3.35 -1.76
CA ALA A 209 -5.18 4.38 -0.97
C ALA A 209 -3.79 3.91 -0.51
N TRP A 210 -3.65 2.67 -0.01
CA TRP A 210 -2.33 2.13 0.34
C TRP A 210 -1.39 2.02 -0.86
N SER A 211 -1.89 1.57 -2.01
CA SER A 211 -1.09 1.48 -3.24
C SER A 211 -0.70 2.86 -3.76
N TYR A 212 -1.61 3.84 -3.67
CA TYR A 212 -1.35 5.22 -4.01
C TYR A 212 -0.28 5.83 -3.09
N ARG A 213 -0.36 5.61 -1.77
CA ARG A 213 0.66 6.08 -0.82
C ARG A 213 2.05 5.55 -1.19
N ARG A 214 2.19 4.25 -1.44
CA ARG A 214 3.47 3.66 -1.86
C ARG A 214 4.02 4.29 -3.14
N HIS A 215 3.16 4.59 -4.10
CA HIS A 215 3.57 5.25 -5.33
C HIS A 215 4.02 6.71 -5.08
N VAL A 216 3.27 7.46 -4.28
CA VAL A 216 3.64 8.84 -3.88
C VAL A 216 4.99 8.84 -3.16
N VAL A 217 5.20 7.92 -2.22
CA VAL A 217 6.48 7.76 -1.51
C VAL A 217 7.60 7.46 -2.50
N ALA A 218 7.44 6.45 -3.36
CA ALA A 218 8.46 6.08 -4.33
C ALA A 218 8.83 7.25 -5.27
N GLN A 219 7.84 8.08 -5.65
CA GLN A 219 8.10 9.25 -6.48
C GLN A 219 8.79 10.37 -5.69
N LEU A 220 8.39 10.63 -4.45
CA LEU A 220 9.04 11.59 -3.55
C LEU A 220 10.48 11.22 -3.24
N GLU A 221 10.82 9.93 -3.18
CA GLU A 221 12.18 9.43 -3.02
C GLU A 221 13.01 9.47 -4.32
N SER A 222 12.36 9.71 -5.47
CA SER A 222 13.02 9.62 -6.77
C SER A 222 13.99 10.78 -7.03
N PRO A 223 15.02 10.58 -7.87
CA PRO A 223 15.91 11.65 -8.30
C PRO A 223 15.19 12.79 -9.04
N LEU A 224 14.02 12.53 -9.63
CA LEU A 224 13.22 13.54 -10.34
C LEU A 224 12.72 14.65 -9.41
N LEU A 225 12.54 14.33 -8.12
CA LEU A 225 12.11 15.27 -7.09
C LEU A 225 13.24 15.64 -6.11
N ASN A 226 14.49 15.27 -6.42
CA ASN A 226 15.64 15.38 -5.50
C ASN A 226 15.33 14.76 -4.13
N GLY A 227 14.65 13.61 -4.17
CA GLY A 227 14.14 12.91 -3.01
C GLY A 227 15.21 12.31 -2.11
N GLN A 228 14.86 12.16 -0.84
CA GLN A 228 15.57 11.32 0.13
C GLN A 228 14.67 10.18 0.57
N SER A 229 15.27 9.14 1.15
CA SER A 229 14.53 8.00 1.66
C SER A 229 13.48 8.42 2.71
N LEU A 230 12.29 7.87 2.56
CA LEU A 230 11.15 8.01 3.47
C LEU A 230 10.89 6.69 4.22
N VAL A 231 11.83 5.75 4.23
CA VAL A 231 11.64 4.44 4.87
C VAL A 231 11.31 4.57 6.37
N GLU A 232 12.00 5.47 7.07
CA GLU A 232 11.77 5.76 8.50
C GLU A 232 10.37 6.33 8.78
N PRO A 233 9.97 7.47 8.18
CA PRO A 233 8.63 8.01 8.40
C PRO A 233 7.52 7.07 7.92
N GLU A 234 7.72 6.29 6.85
CA GLU A 234 6.74 5.28 6.44
C GLU A 234 6.65 4.12 7.41
N PHE A 235 7.76 3.66 7.98
CA PHE A 235 7.75 2.63 9.01
C PHE A 235 7.01 3.13 10.26
N GLN A 236 7.31 4.36 10.71
CA GLN A 236 6.58 5.01 11.80
C GLN A 236 5.09 5.17 11.50
N TYR A 237 4.73 5.52 10.26
CA TYR A 237 3.34 5.60 9.81
C TYR A 237 2.62 4.26 9.95
N THR A 238 3.28 3.14 9.63
CA THR A 238 2.68 1.80 9.86
C THR A 238 2.45 1.54 11.35
N THR A 239 3.41 1.87 12.22
CA THR A 239 3.24 1.76 13.69
C THR A 239 2.02 2.54 14.16
N GLN A 240 1.88 3.80 13.73
CA GLN A 240 0.73 4.63 14.07
C GLN A 240 -0.59 4.00 13.61
N LYS A 241 -0.65 3.45 12.39
CA LYS A 241 -1.84 2.83 11.83
C LYS A 241 -2.21 1.50 12.49
N ILE A 242 -1.23 0.77 13.01
CA ILE A 242 -1.43 -0.45 13.79
C ILE A 242 -1.96 -0.10 15.18
N HIS A 243 -1.38 0.87 15.89
CA HIS A 243 -1.88 1.30 17.19
C HIS A 243 -3.31 1.86 17.14
N GLN A 244 -3.72 2.45 16.01
CA GLN A 244 -5.11 2.90 15.80
C GLN A 244 -6.09 1.74 15.64
N ASP A 245 -5.64 0.61 15.10
CA ASP A 245 -6.45 -0.58 14.86
C ASP A 245 -5.55 -1.80 14.61
N LEU A 246 -5.47 -2.70 15.60
CA LEU A 246 -4.67 -3.93 15.50
C LEU A 246 -5.15 -4.84 14.35
N SER A 247 -6.42 -4.75 13.97
CA SER A 247 -7.03 -5.45 12.83
C SER A 247 -6.65 -4.90 11.45
N ASN A 248 -5.77 -3.90 11.38
CA ASN A 248 -5.38 -3.27 10.14
C ASN A 248 -4.32 -4.11 9.38
N PHE A 249 -4.76 -5.19 8.75
CA PHE A 249 -3.91 -6.05 7.92
C PHE A 249 -3.08 -5.27 6.89
N SER A 250 -3.63 -4.21 6.30
CA SER A 250 -2.90 -3.41 5.31
C SER A 250 -1.70 -2.69 5.91
N ALA A 251 -1.78 -2.24 7.17
CA ALA A 251 -0.65 -1.62 7.87
C ALA A 251 0.43 -2.65 8.22
N TRP A 252 0.04 -3.82 8.77
CA TRP A 252 0.95 -4.93 9.03
C TRP A 252 1.67 -5.41 7.77
N HIS A 253 0.92 -5.58 6.67
CA HIS A 253 1.50 -5.93 5.38
C HIS A 253 2.49 -4.86 4.91
N ASN A 254 2.12 -3.58 4.94
CA ASN A 254 3.03 -2.51 4.52
C ASN A 254 4.28 -2.45 5.40
N ARG A 255 4.15 -2.69 6.71
CA ARG A 255 5.27 -2.78 7.66
C ARG A 255 6.25 -3.89 7.25
N SER A 256 5.76 -5.09 6.96
CA SER A 256 6.58 -6.24 6.54
C SER A 256 7.44 -5.95 5.30
N GLN A 257 6.95 -5.10 4.39
CA GLN A 257 7.68 -4.75 3.17
C GLN A 257 8.78 -3.70 3.40
N LEU A 258 8.73 -2.95 4.50
CA LEU A 258 9.68 -1.88 4.80
C LEU A 258 10.88 -2.37 5.63
N ILE A 259 10.73 -3.42 6.44
CA ILE A 259 11.71 -3.84 7.44
C ILE A 259 13.11 -4.05 6.87
N THR A 260 13.26 -4.83 5.79
CA THR A 260 14.59 -5.15 5.25
C THR A 260 15.29 -3.87 4.79
N ARG A 261 14.59 -3.02 4.01
CA ARG A 261 15.12 -1.74 3.55
C ARG A 261 15.48 -0.81 4.71
N LEU A 262 14.63 -0.76 5.75
CA LEU A 262 14.86 0.05 6.95
C LEU A 262 16.16 -0.35 7.64
N LEU A 263 16.37 -1.64 7.87
CA LEU A 263 17.57 -2.15 8.54
C LEU A 263 18.83 -1.96 7.70
N ASP A 264 18.72 -2.13 6.39
CA ASP A 264 19.84 -1.95 5.46
C ASP A 264 20.25 -0.48 5.39
N GLU A 265 19.31 0.46 5.29
CA GLU A 265 19.60 1.90 5.28
C GLU A 265 20.13 2.41 6.63
N ARG A 266 19.75 1.77 7.74
CA ARG A 266 20.35 2.01 9.07
C ARG A 266 21.78 1.48 9.19
N ASN A 267 22.27 0.70 8.22
CA ASN A 267 23.49 -0.10 8.34
C ASN A 267 23.49 -0.95 9.62
N ALA A 268 22.35 -1.56 9.94
CA ALA A 268 22.17 -2.33 11.16
C ALA A 268 23.07 -3.56 11.18
N ASP A 269 23.87 -3.71 12.24
CA ASP A 269 24.66 -4.89 12.52
C ASP A 269 23.80 -6.05 13.04
N ASP A 270 24.43 -7.22 13.21
CA ASP A 270 23.72 -8.44 13.61
C ASP A 270 23.02 -8.31 14.98
N GLU A 271 23.64 -7.61 15.93
CA GLU A 271 23.05 -7.35 17.25
C GLU A 271 21.82 -6.46 17.14
N SER A 272 21.90 -5.37 16.37
CA SER A 272 20.78 -4.46 16.13
C SER A 272 19.64 -5.16 15.40
N ARG A 273 19.93 -6.02 14.42
CA ARG A 273 18.92 -6.80 13.69
C ARG A 273 18.25 -7.85 14.58
N LYS A 274 18.99 -8.49 15.47
CA LYS A 274 18.45 -9.40 16.48
C LYS A 274 17.52 -8.66 17.44
N ALA A 275 17.97 -7.54 18.01
CA ALA A 275 17.18 -6.71 18.91
C ALA A 275 15.90 -6.16 18.22
N PHE A 276 15.97 -5.82 16.94
CA PHE A 276 14.80 -5.42 16.17
C PHE A 276 13.80 -6.57 15.99
N LEU A 277 14.27 -7.78 15.70
CA LEU A 277 13.41 -8.96 15.58
C LEU A 277 12.73 -9.29 16.92
N ASP A 278 13.45 -9.20 18.04
CA ASP A 278 12.86 -9.33 19.38
C ASP A 278 11.72 -8.33 19.57
N GLN A 279 11.96 -7.05 19.27
CA GLN A 279 10.92 -6.01 19.39
C GLN A 279 9.70 -6.27 18.51
N GLU A 280 9.87 -6.78 17.28
CA GLU A 280 8.74 -7.09 16.41
C GLU A 280 7.93 -8.32 16.87
N LEU A 281 8.60 -9.34 17.41
CA LEU A 281 7.94 -10.51 18.01
C LEU A 281 7.16 -10.10 19.26
N ASP A 282 7.77 -9.33 20.15
CA ASP A 282 7.10 -8.79 21.34
C ASP A 282 5.90 -7.93 20.95
N PHE A 283 6.06 -7.07 19.93
CA PHE A 283 5.00 -6.17 19.49
C PHE A 283 3.77 -6.90 18.95
N VAL A 284 3.95 -7.94 18.15
CA VAL A 284 2.82 -8.76 17.68
C VAL A 284 2.28 -9.69 18.77
N GLY A 285 3.15 -10.18 19.66
CA GLY A 285 2.79 -10.98 20.83
C GLY A 285 1.86 -10.23 21.79
N ASP A 286 2.18 -8.97 22.11
CA ASP A 286 1.31 -8.09 22.89
C ASP A 286 -0.07 -7.93 22.25
N GLY A 287 -0.11 -7.82 20.92
CA GLY A 287 -1.37 -7.80 20.17
C GLY A 287 -2.15 -9.11 20.30
N LEU A 288 -1.47 -10.26 20.19
CA LEU A 288 -2.10 -11.59 20.31
C LEU A 288 -2.63 -11.86 21.72
N ASN A 289 -2.00 -11.31 22.76
CA ASN A 289 -2.47 -11.44 24.15
C ASN A 289 -3.84 -10.76 24.38
N VAL A 290 -4.18 -9.74 23.59
CA VAL A 290 -5.43 -8.98 23.72
C VAL A 290 -6.46 -9.26 22.64
N GLY A 291 -6.04 -9.76 21.47
CA GLY A 291 -6.92 -10.02 20.34
C GLY A 291 -6.52 -11.26 19.53
N PRO A 292 -6.42 -12.45 20.13
CA PRO A 292 -5.97 -13.66 19.44
C PRO A 292 -6.96 -14.12 18.35
N GLU A 293 -8.17 -13.62 18.29
CA GLU A 293 -9.11 -13.88 17.19
C GLU A 293 -8.72 -13.17 15.88
N ASP A 294 -7.85 -12.17 15.93
CA ASP A 294 -7.49 -11.36 14.77
C ASP A 294 -6.47 -12.07 13.86
N GLN A 295 -6.93 -12.44 12.67
CA GLN A 295 -6.07 -13.11 11.69
C GLN A 295 -4.91 -12.25 11.20
N SER A 296 -5.03 -10.93 11.26
CA SER A 296 -3.96 -10.02 10.81
C SER A 296 -2.70 -10.17 11.66
N LEU A 297 -2.88 -10.36 12.97
CA LEU A 297 -1.80 -10.58 13.92
C LEU A 297 -1.12 -11.92 13.65
N TRP A 298 -1.89 -12.99 13.47
CA TRP A 298 -1.34 -14.30 13.12
C TRP A 298 -0.57 -14.30 11.82
N TYR A 299 -1.06 -13.62 10.77
CA TYR A 299 -0.32 -13.54 9.50
C TYR A 299 0.98 -12.75 9.64
N TYR A 300 1.01 -11.70 10.46
CA TYR A 300 2.24 -10.96 10.71
C TYR A 300 3.23 -11.77 11.56
N HIS A 301 2.74 -12.45 12.59
CA HIS A 301 3.53 -13.36 13.41
C HIS A 301 4.13 -14.49 12.57
N GLN A 302 3.32 -15.11 11.70
CA GLN A 302 3.76 -16.14 10.76
C GLN A 302 4.84 -15.60 9.81
N PHE A 303 4.72 -14.36 9.34
CA PHE A 303 5.76 -13.71 8.54
C PHE A 303 7.10 -13.63 9.31
N LEU A 304 7.09 -13.23 10.58
CA LEU A 304 8.30 -13.17 11.40
C LEU A 304 8.90 -14.57 11.63
N VAL A 305 8.05 -15.55 11.92
CA VAL A 305 8.47 -16.94 12.14
C VAL A 305 9.03 -17.59 10.86
N LEU A 306 8.46 -17.31 9.69
CA LEU A 306 9.02 -17.79 8.43
C LEU A 306 10.41 -17.20 8.13
N ASN A 307 10.68 -15.96 8.57
CA ASN A 307 12.04 -15.38 8.49
C ASN A 307 13.06 -16.15 9.36
N LEU A 308 12.60 -16.74 10.47
CA LEU A 308 13.43 -17.60 11.34
C LEU A 308 13.62 -19.00 10.74
N ALA A 309 12.55 -19.59 10.20
CA ALA A 309 12.53 -20.97 9.73
C ALA A 309 13.24 -21.18 8.38
N ASP A 310 13.18 -20.21 7.46
CA ASP A 310 13.74 -20.33 6.12
C ASP A 310 15.05 -19.52 5.97
N SER A 311 16.18 -20.23 5.96
CA SER A 311 17.50 -19.63 5.76
C SER A 311 17.73 -19.14 4.32
N THR A 312 16.86 -19.47 3.37
CA THR A 312 17.02 -19.16 1.93
C THR A 312 16.27 -17.91 1.46
N SER A 313 15.44 -17.32 2.33
CA SER A 313 14.69 -16.10 2.00
C SER A 313 15.62 -14.90 1.77
N SER A 314 15.44 -14.21 0.64
CA SER A 314 16.25 -13.04 0.28
C SER A 314 15.90 -11.77 1.09
N ARG A 315 14.95 -11.84 2.04
CA ARG A 315 14.46 -10.69 2.82
C ARG A 315 14.54 -10.90 4.33
N GLN A 316 15.59 -11.58 4.78
CA GLN A 316 15.78 -11.89 6.19
C GLN A 316 15.98 -10.65 7.06
N ILE A 317 15.26 -10.63 8.18
CA ILE A 317 15.41 -9.61 9.22
C ILE A 317 16.76 -9.75 9.91
N ALA A 318 17.15 -10.95 10.32
CA ALA A 318 18.42 -11.26 10.97
C ALA A 318 19.12 -12.46 10.27
N PRO A 319 19.85 -12.22 9.17
CA PRO A 319 20.36 -13.31 8.32
C PRO A 319 21.41 -14.19 9.01
N ASN A 320 22.24 -13.61 9.89
CA ASN A 320 23.38 -14.28 10.52
C ASN A 320 23.02 -15.03 11.82
N LEU A 321 21.72 -15.19 12.14
CA LEU A 321 21.31 -16.02 13.28
C LEU A 321 21.76 -17.48 13.09
N THR A 322 22.37 -18.03 14.13
CA THR A 322 22.75 -19.45 14.15
C THR A 322 21.50 -20.34 14.15
N VAL A 323 21.68 -21.62 13.80
CA VAL A 323 20.58 -22.60 13.88
C VAL A 323 20.04 -22.72 15.31
N ASP A 324 20.91 -22.63 16.32
CA ASP A 324 20.53 -22.72 17.72
C ASP A 324 19.80 -21.44 18.21
N ASP A 325 20.20 -20.26 17.74
CA ASP A 325 19.43 -19.03 17.96
C ASP A 325 18.02 -19.16 17.37
N ARG A 326 17.93 -19.57 16.09
CA ARG A 326 16.63 -19.73 15.39
C ARG A 326 15.72 -20.72 16.11
N LYS A 327 16.25 -21.83 16.62
CA LYS A 327 15.51 -22.79 17.45
C LYS A 327 15.04 -22.16 18.75
N SER A 328 15.92 -21.45 19.45
CA SER A 328 15.59 -20.79 20.71
C SER A 328 14.42 -19.81 20.54
N TYR A 329 14.40 -19.04 19.44
CA TYR A 329 13.26 -18.20 19.08
C TYR A 329 11.99 -19.02 18.88
N LEU A 330 12.01 -20.03 18.01
CA LEU A 330 10.81 -20.82 17.73
C LEU A 330 10.29 -21.57 18.96
N GLU A 331 11.18 -22.08 19.83
CA GLU A 331 10.80 -22.72 21.09
C GLU A 331 10.13 -21.72 22.05
N ARG A 332 10.65 -20.48 22.12
CA ARG A 332 10.03 -19.39 22.87
C ARG A 332 8.63 -19.08 22.35
N GLU A 333 8.47 -18.92 21.04
CA GLU A 333 7.16 -18.62 20.44
C GLU A 333 6.16 -19.79 20.61
N VAL A 334 6.60 -21.05 20.45
CA VAL A 334 5.75 -22.22 20.73
C VAL A 334 5.31 -22.25 22.19
N THR A 335 6.20 -21.94 23.13
CA THR A 335 5.88 -21.88 24.57
C THR A 335 4.85 -20.78 24.83
N SER A 336 5.07 -19.57 24.33
CA SER A 336 4.14 -18.45 24.49
C SER A 336 2.75 -18.76 23.90
N ILE A 337 2.69 -19.42 22.74
CA ILE A 337 1.40 -19.80 22.15
C ILE A 337 0.72 -20.92 22.96
N LYS A 338 1.48 -21.83 23.59
CA LYS A 338 0.89 -22.82 24.52
C LYS A 338 0.30 -22.14 25.75
N ASP A 339 0.94 -21.09 26.28
CA ASP A 339 0.37 -20.31 27.38
C ASP A 339 -0.94 -19.62 26.93
N LEU A 340 -0.93 -19.01 25.74
CA LEU A 340 -2.12 -18.39 25.15
C LEU A 340 -3.26 -19.41 24.91
N LEU A 341 -2.92 -20.67 24.63
CA LEU A 341 -3.90 -21.74 24.43
C LEU A 341 -4.70 -22.03 25.71
N GLU A 342 -4.11 -21.85 26.90
CA GLU A 342 -4.79 -22.11 28.18
C GLU A 342 -6.02 -21.21 28.35
N ASP A 343 -5.91 -19.95 27.95
CA ASP A 343 -6.98 -18.95 28.04
C ASP A 343 -7.93 -18.96 26.82
N TYR A 344 -7.45 -19.39 25.65
CA TYR A 344 -8.16 -19.25 24.37
C TYR A 344 -8.30 -20.57 23.57
N PRO A 345 -8.91 -21.63 24.14
CA PRO A 345 -8.96 -22.97 23.53
C PRO A 345 -9.81 -23.10 22.26
N ASP A 346 -10.61 -22.08 21.93
CA ASP A 346 -11.47 -22.10 20.74
C ASP A 346 -10.87 -21.30 19.56
N ILE A 347 -9.69 -20.71 19.73
CA ILE A 347 -9.05 -19.89 18.70
C ILE A 347 -8.24 -20.76 17.75
N LYS A 348 -8.76 -20.89 16.52
CA LYS A 348 -8.12 -21.65 15.43
C LYS A 348 -6.66 -21.24 15.16
N GLY A 349 -6.35 -19.94 15.22
CA GLY A 349 -5.00 -19.43 14.91
C GLY A 349 -3.90 -20.02 15.80
N ILE A 350 -4.21 -20.30 17.06
CA ILE A 350 -3.30 -20.90 18.04
C ILE A 350 -2.86 -22.30 17.59
N TYR A 351 -3.81 -23.17 17.29
CA TYR A 351 -3.52 -24.54 16.87
C TYR A 351 -2.81 -24.60 15.50
N GLU A 352 -3.17 -23.68 14.59
CA GLU A 352 -2.50 -23.55 13.29
C GLU A 352 -1.02 -23.17 13.50
N ALA A 353 -0.75 -22.14 14.31
CA ALA A 353 0.61 -21.71 14.64
C ALA A 353 1.41 -22.79 15.38
N LEU A 354 0.85 -23.44 16.42
CA LEU A 354 1.51 -24.52 17.15
C LEU A 354 1.93 -25.67 16.22
N THR A 355 1.04 -26.05 15.31
CA THR A 355 1.31 -27.10 14.33
C THR A 355 2.45 -26.68 13.40
N GLU A 356 2.33 -25.52 12.76
CA GLU A 356 3.29 -25.05 11.78
C GLU A 356 4.69 -24.79 12.39
N TYR A 357 4.75 -24.24 13.60
CA TYR A 357 6.02 -23.86 14.23
C TYR A 357 6.73 -25.05 14.85
N THR A 358 5.98 -26.01 15.40
CA THR A 358 6.55 -27.31 15.83
C THR A 358 7.15 -28.06 14.64
N MET A 359 6.52 -27.94 13.47
CA MET A 359 7.08 -28.47 12.24
C MET A 359 8.33 -27.72 11.78
N ALA A 360 8.33 -26.38 11.82
CA ALA A 360 9.50 -25.57 11.49
C ALA A 360 10.71 -25.94 12.37
N LEU A 361 10.50 -26.18 13.67
CA LEU A 361 11.52 -26.69 14.59
C LEU A 361 12.11 -28.02 14.14
N ALA A 362 11.26 -29.00 13.79
CA ALA A 362 11.72 -30.31 13.31
C ALA A 362 12.55 -30.20 12.02
N HIS A 363 12.17 -29.29 11.11
CA HIS A 363 12.93 -29.03 9.89
C HIS A 363 14.30 -28.41 10.19
N LEU A 364 14.40 -27.44 11.11
CA LEU A 364 15.68 -26.88 11.54
C LEU A 364 16.57 -27.92 12.23
N ASP A 365 15.98 -28.89 12.94
CA ASP A 365 16.71 -30.01 13.54
C ASP A 365 17.16 -31.06 12.51
N GLN A 366 16.62 -31.03 11.29
CA GLN A 366 16.77 -32.08 10.28
C GLN A 366 16.43 -33.47 10.83
N LYS A 367 15.49 -33.54 11.78
CA LYS A 367 15.07 -34.75 12.46
C LYS A 367 13.54 -34.88 12.39
N PRO A 368 13.02 -36.11 12.29
CA PRO A 368 11.59 -36.31 12.44
C PRO A 368 11.14 -35.88 13.84
N LEU A 369 9.88 -35.46 13.95
CA LEU A 369 9.28 -35.17 15.25
C LEU A 369 9.41 -36.37 16.20
N GLY A 370 9.83 -36.11 17.43
CA GLY A 370 9.81 -37.11 18.48
C GLY A 370 8.38 -37.57 18.81
N PRO A 371 8.20 -38.76 19.41
CA PRO A 371 6.88 -39.36 19.64
C PRO A 371 5.91 -38.44 20.40
N GLU A 372 6.40 -37.71 21.40
CA GLU A 372 5.59 -36.77 22.20
C GLU A 372 5.06 -35.61 21.34
N LYS A 373 5.95 -34.95 20.58
CA LYS A 373 5.55 -33.85 19.68
C LYS A 373 4.61 -34.32 18.57
N GLN A 374 4.76 -35.55 18.07
CA GLN A 374 3.82 -36.14 17.12
C GLN A 374 2.41 -36.28 17.71
N ILE A 375 2.31 -36.75 18.96
CA ILE A 375 1.03 -36.88 19.67
C ILE A 375 0.38 -35.50 19.85
N GLU A 376 1.15 -34.49 20.24
CA GLU A 376 0.66 -33.10 20.36
C GLU A 376 0.11 -32.58 19.03
N VAL A 377 0.89 -32.67 17.95
CA VAL A 377 0.49 -32.20 16.61
C VAL A 377 -0.78 -32.91 16.11
N VAL A 378 -0.88 -34.23 16.28
CA VAL A 378 -2.10 -34.98 15.92
C VAL A 378 -3.28 -34.50 16.75
N SER A 379 -3.09 -34.23 18.05
CA SER A 379 -4.15 -33.69 18.92
C SER A 379 -4.65 -32.33 18.42
N TRP A 380 -3.73 -31.41 18.09
CA TRP A 380 -4.06 -30.09 17.57
C TRP A 380 -4.77 -30.15 16.21
N LEU A 381 -4.30 -30.98 15.28
CA LEU A 381 -4.95 -31.20 13.99
C LEU A 381 -6.39 -31.71 14.15
N ASN A 382 -6.60 -32.68 15.04
CA ASN A 382 -7.94 -33.19 15.33
C ASN A 382 -8.86 -32.13 15.94
N HIS A 383 -8.32 -31.21 16.75
CA HIS A 383 -9.08 -30.08 17.25
C HIS A 383 -9.41 -29.07 16.13
N LEU A 384 -8.44 -28.72 15.27
CA LEU A 384 -8.65 -27.86 14.10
C LEU A 384 -9.78 -28.36 13.19
N ARG A 385 -9.90 -29.67 12.98
CA ARG A 385 -11.01 -30.27 12.22
C ARG A 385 -12.37 -30.02 12.84
N LYS A 386 -12.46 -29.99 14.17
CA LYS A 386 -13.70 -29.71 14.90
C LYS A 386 -14.09 -28.23 14.80
N ILE A 387 -13.11 -27.32 14.93
CA ILE A 387 -13.37 -25.87 15.00
C ILE A 387 -13.34 -25.16 13.63
N ASP A 388 -12.72 -25.75 12.61
CA ASP A 388 -12.70 -25.24 11.22
C ASP A 388 -13.09 -26.32 10.19
N PRO A 389 -14.33 -26.85 10.26
CA PRO A 389 -14.77 -27.99 9.42
C PRO A 389 -14.80 -27.66 7.92
N LYS A 390 -14.91 -26.37 7.56
CA LYS A 390 -14.88 -25.93 6.16
C LYS A 390 -13.51 -26.12 5.50
N ARG A 391 -12.44 -26.29 6.29
CA ARG A 391 -11.07 -26.53 5.82
C ARG A 391 -10.55 -27.91 6.19
N ASP A 392 -11.42 -28.88 6.49
CA ASP A 392 -11.02 -30.25 6.86
C ASP A 392 -10.05 -30.88 5.85
N GLY A 393 -10.29 -30.66 4.54
CA GLY A 393 -9.37 -31.10 3.48
C GLY A 393 -7.95 -30.55 3.63
N ARG A 394 -7.79 -29.28 4.04
CA ARG A 394 -6.47 -28.69 4.31
C ARG A 394 -5.77 -29.40 5.48
N TRP A 395 -6.50 -29.66 6.57
CA TRP A 395 -5.94 -30.32 7.76
C TRP A 395 -5.60 -31.79 7.48
N HIS A 396 -6.38 -32.46 6.62
CA HIS A 396 -6.06 -33.79 6.12
C HIS A 396 -4.79 -33.81 5.27
N ASP A 397 -4.66 -32.87 4.33
CA ASP A 397 -3.45 -32.75 3.50
C ASP A 397 -2.21 -32.45 4.36
N LEU A 398 -2.35 -31.60 5.38
CA LEU A 398 -1.28 -31.33 6.33
C LEU A 398 -0.88 -32.61 7.09
N GLU A 399 -1.82 -33.32 7.72
CA GLU A 399 -1.53 -34.59 8.43
C GLU A 399 -0.82 -35.62 7.52
N LYS A 400 -1.20 -35.69 6.25
CA LYS A 400 -0.56 -36.54 5.24
C LYS A 400 0.87 -36.11 4.95
N GLN A 401 1.11 -34.81 4.73
CA GLN A 401 2.46 -34.27 4.53
C GLN A 401 3.37 -34.58 5.72
N LEU A 402 2.81 -34.64 6.93
CA LEU A 402 3.54 -34.95 8.15
C LEU A 402 3.81 -36.45 8.35
N GLY A 403 3.29 -37.34 7.49
CA GLY A 403 3.42 -38.78 7.66
C GLY A 403 2.73 -39.31 8.92
N LEU A 404 1.78 -38.55 9.48
CA LEU A 404 1.07 -38.85 10.73
C LEU A 404 -0.21 -39.67 10.50
N LEU A 405 -0.62 -39.86 9.24
CA LEU A 405 -1.68 -40.79 8.89
C LEU A 405 -1.26 -42.21 9.23
N ARG A 406 -1.92 -42.80 10.23
CA ARG A 406 -1.87 -44.25 10.44
C ARG A 406 -2.58 -44.92 9.26
N SER A 407 -1.84 -45.79 8.56
CA SER A 407 -2.36 -46.70 7.53
C SER A 407 -3.51 -47.56 8.02
#